data_AF-A0A1R1YQG3-F1
#
_entry.id   AF-A0A1R1YQG3-F1
#
_cell.length_a   1.000
_cell.length_b   1.000
_cell.length_c   1.000
_cell.angle_alpha   90.00
_cell.angle_beta   90.00
_cell.angle_gamma   90.00
#
_symmetry.space_group_name_H-M   'P 1'
#
loop_
_entity.id
_entity.type
_entity.pdbx_description
1 polymer ?
#
loop_
_entity_poly.entity_id
_entity_poly.type
_entity_poly.pdbx_seq_one_letter_code
_entity_poly.pdbx_strand_id
1 'polypeptide(L)'
;MKRTLTRLDLISIGIGCTIGTGIFVLTGLVARDYTGPSIAISFIIAGIASSLTAFSYAELSSMIPASGSAYTYAAATMGEFLGWIVGMNLVLEYLVGASTIAVGWSKVY
;
A
#
# COMPACT_ATOMS: atom_id res chain seq x y z
N MET A 1 1.34 -25.70 -3.12
CA MET A 1 0.25 -25.13 -3.94
C MET A 1 0.68 -25.09 -5.40
N LYS A 2 -0.22 -25.37 -6.35
CA LYS A 2 0.08 -25.36 -7.79
C LYS A 2 0.11 -23.90 -8.28
N ARG A 3 1.12 -23.48 -9.04
CA ARG A 3 1.18 -22.10 -9.59
C ARG A 3 0.15 -21.96 -10.72
N THR A 4 -1.01 -21.39 -10.40
CA THR A 4 -2.11 -21.18 -11.35
C THR A 4 -2.38 -19.70 -11.65
N LEU A 5 -1.75 -18.77 -10.94
CA LEU A 5 -1.93 -17.34 -11.18
C LEU A 5 -1.19 -16.91 -12.44
N THR A 6 -1.93 -16.28 -13.35
CA THR A 6 -1.40 -15.63 -14.55
C THR A 6 -1.00 -14.18 -14.21
N ARG A 7 -0.19 -13.54 -15.06
CA ARG A 7 0.24 -12.13 -14.86
C ARG A 7 -0.95 -11.18 -14.66
N LEU A 8 -2.03 -11.40 -15.39
CA LEU A 8 -3.25 -10.58 -15.26
C LEU A 8 -3.93 -10.75 -13.90
N ASP A 9 -3.88 -11.96 -13.33
CA ASP A 9 -4.47 -12.23 -12.01
C ASP A 9 -3.67 -11.53 -10.90
N LEU A 10 -2.35 -11.45 -11.03
CA LEU A 10 -1.50 -10.73 -10.08
C LEU A 10 -1.73 -9.21 -10.14
N ILE A 11 -1.89 -8.66 -11.35
CA ILE A 11 -2.18 -7.23 -11.55
C ILE A 11 -3.56 -6.88 -11.01
N SER A 12 -4.57 -7.72 -11.26
CA SER A 12 -5.93 -7.46 -10.78
C SER A 12 -6.03 -7.48 -9.26
N ILE A 13 -5.31 -8.41 -8.59
CA ILE A 13 -5.17 -8.42 -7.12
C ILE A 13 -4.53 -7.12 -6.62
N GLY A 14 -3.43 -6.67 -7.25
CA GLY A 14 -2.76 -5.43 -6.86
C GLY A 14 -3.67 -4.20 -6.96
N ILE A 15 -4.43 -4.08 -8.05
CA ILE A 15 -5.40 -3.00 -8.24
C ILE A 15 -6.51 -3.09 -7.19
N GLY A 16 -7.06 -4.28 -6.96
CA GLY A 16 -8.11 -4.52 -5.96
C GLY A 16 -7.70 -4.19 -4.53
N CYS A 17 -6.44 -4.43 -4.16
CA CYS A 17 -5.91 -4.06 -2.84
C CYS A 17 -5.62 -2.55 -2.69
N THR A 18 -5.39 -1.83 -3.79
CA THR A 18 -5.01 -0.41 -3.75
C THR A 18 -6.24 0.51 -3.72
N ILE A 19 -7.30 0.17 -4.48
CA ILE A 19 -8.50 0.99 -4.57
C ILE A 19 -9.40 0.72 -3.35
N GLY A 20 -9.66 1.73 -2.53
CA GLY A 20 -10.50 1.58 -1.34
C GLY A 20 -10.97 2.89 -0.72
N THR A 21 -11.27 2.87 0.57
CA THR A 21 -11.86 3.97 1.35
C THR A 21 -11.10 5.29 1.23
N GLY A 22 -9.78 5.26 1.00
CA GLY A 22 -8.95 6.45 0.81
C GLY A 22 -9.47 7.38 -0.29
N ILE A 23 -9.78 6.84 -1.48
CA ILE A 23 -10.20 7.69 -2.60
C ILE A 23 -11.67 8.12 -2.49
N PHE A 24 -12.53 7.30 -1.87
CA PHE A 24 -13.97 7.55 -1.82
C PHE A 24 -14.39 8.44 -0.64
N VAL A 25 -13.70 8.33 0.50
CA VAL A 25 -14.08 9.04 1.74
C VAL A 25 -13.06 10.13 2.06
N LEU A 26 -11.77 9.80 2.05
CA LEU A 26 -10.74 10.72 2.52
C LEU A 26 -10.53 11.90 1.57
N THR A 27 -10.66 11.67 0.26
CA THR A 27 -10.55 12.73 -0.75
C THR A 27 -11.54 13.87 -0.55
N GLY A 28 -12.80 13.56 -0.18
CA GLY A 28 -13.83 14.56 0.07
C GLY A 28 -13.54 15.41 1.32
N LEU A 29 -13.06 14.78 2.38
CA LEU A 29 -12.62 15.47 3.61
C LEU A 29 -11.42 16.39 3.33
N VAL A 30 -10.41 15.89 2.63
CA VAL A 30 -9.20 16.67 2.30
C VAL A 30 -9.51 17.83 1.35
N ALA A 31 -10.40 17.61 0.36
CA ALA A 31 -10.83 18.65 -0.56
C ALA A 31 -11.59 19.76 0.17
N ARG A 32 -12.44 19.41 1.15
CA ARG A 32 -13.21 20.37 1.93
C ARG A 32 -12.36 21.17 2.92
N ASP A 33 -11.49 20.49 3.67
CA ASP A 33 -10.87 21.08 4.86
C ASP A 33 -9.43 21.58 4.64
N TYR A 34 -8.72 21.06 3.62
CA TYR A 34 -7.28 21.34 3.46
C TYR A 34 -6.90 21.98 2.13
N THR A 35 -7.36 21.46 0.99
CA THR A 35 -6.72 21.78 -0.30
C THR A 35 -7.65 22.44 -1.32
N GLY A 36 -8.97 22.36 -1.15
CA GLY A 36 -9.92 22.90 -2.13
C GLY A 36 -9.70 22.34 -3.54
N PRO A 37 -9.83 23.15 -4.61
CA PRO A 37 -9.65 22.69 -6.00
C PRO A 37 -8.21 22.23 -6.33
N SER A 38 -7.21 22.55 -5.49
CA SER A 38 -5.81 22.19 -5.71
C SER A 38 -5.46 20.74 -5.33
N ILE A 39 -6.45 19.93 -4.91
CA ILE A 39 -6.22 18.52 -4.52
C ILE A 39 -5.62 17.68 -5.66
N ALA A 40 -5.91 18.01 -6.91
CA ALA A 40 -5.34 17.34 -8.08
C ALA A 40 -3.80 17.41 -8.10
N ILE A 41 -3.21 18.54 -7.69
CA ILE A 41 -1.75 18.70 -7.65
C ILE A 41 -1.14 17.81 -6.55
N SER A 42 -1.82 17.69 -5.40
CA SER A 42 -1.40 16.79 -4.32
C SER A 42 -1.38 15.33 -4.78
N PHE A 43 -2.40 14.89 -5.52
CA PHE A 43 -2.44 13.53 -6.08
C PHE A 43 -1.34 13.27 -7.11
N ILE A 44 -0.98 14.26 -7.93
CA ILE A 44 0.12 14.11 -8.90
C ILE A 44 1.44 13.88 -8.16
N ILE A 45 1.72 14.70 -7.13
CA ILE A 45 2.95 14.56 -6.33
C ILE A 45 2.99 13.22 -5.60
N ALA A 46 1.87 12.83 -4.97
CA ALA A 46 1.76 11.53 -4.30
C ALA A 46 1.93 10.36 -5.28
N GLY A 47 1.39 10.47 -6.49
CA GLY A 47 1.52 9.48 -7.55
C GLY A 47 2.96 9.30 -8.03
N ILE A 48 3.72 10.40 -8.18
CA ILE A 48 5.13 10.34 -8.54
C ILE A 48 5.94 9.66 -7.43
N ALA A 49 5.74 10.04 -6.17
CA ALA A 49 6.41 9.42 -5.03
C ALA A 49 6.11 7.92 -4.94
N SER A 50 4.83 7.52 -5.07
CA SER A 50 4.43 6.11 -5.05
C SER A 50 4.99 5.31 -6.23
N SER A 51 5.12 5.93 -7.42
CA SER A 51 5.69 5.27 -8.60
C SER A 51 7.17 4.94 -8.40
N LEU A 52 7.93 5.86 -7.78
CA LEU A 52 9.33 5.63 -7.46
C LEU A 52 9.48 4.47 -6.47
N THR A 53 8.65 4.44 -5.42
CA THR A 53 8.62 3.33 -4.46
C THR A 53 8.24 2.01 -5.15
N ALA A 54 7.25 2.02 -6.05
CA ALA A 54 6.82 0.84 -6.79
C ALA A 54 7.96 0.25 -7.64
N PHE A 55 8.79 1.09 -8.29
CA PHE A 55 9.95 0.61 -9.04
C PHE A 55 11.01 -0.03 -8.14
N SER A 56 11.30 0.55 -6.97
CA SER A 56 12.22 -0.06 -6.00
C SER A 56 11.71 -1.42 -5.49
N TYR A 57 10.41 -1.54 -5.21
CA TYR A 57 9.81 -2.81 -4.82
C TYR A 57 9.78 -3.83 -5.97
N ALA A 58 9.60 -3.38 -7.22
CA ALA A 58 9.63 -4.25 -8.39
C ALA A 58 11.03 -4.89 -8.59
N GLU A 59 12.10 -4.11 -8.42
CA GLU A 59 13.48 -4.60 -8.47
C GLU A 59 13.73 -5.67 -7.39
N LEU A 60 13.31 -5.37 -6.16
CA LEU A 60 13.50 -6.24 -5.01
C LEU A 60 12.69 -7.55 -5.12
N SER A 61 11.45 -7.47 -5.62
CA SER A 61 10.60 -8.64 -5.88
C SER A 61 11.14 -9.55 -7.00
N SER A 62 11.88 -8.98 -7.96
CA SER A 62 12.54 -9.73 -9.02
C SER A 62 13.81 -10.43 -8.52
N MET A 63 14.52 -9.81 -7.56
CA MET A 63 15.75 -10.34 -6.98
C MET A 63 15.49 -11.43 -5.94
N ILE A 64 14.40 -11.32 -5.17
CA ILE A 64 14.06 -12.25 -4.08
C ILE A 64 12.72 -12.90 -4.41
N PRO A 65 12.69 -14.03 -5.15
CA PRO A 65 11.46 -14.75 -5.51
C PRO A 65 10.94 -15.60 -4.33
N ALA A 66 10.95 -15.05 -3.13
CA ALA A 66 10.41 -15.65 -1.92
C ALA A 66 9.00 -15.08 -1.65
N SER A 67 8.11 -15.93 -1.14
CA SER A 67 6.77 -15.52 -0.71
C SER A 67 6.89 -14.69 0.57
N GLY A 68 7.00 -13.37 0.45
CA GLY A 68 7.23 -12.47 1.57
C GLY A 68 6.86 -11.03 1.26
N SER A 69 6.48 -10.26 2.29
CA SER A 69 6.21 -8.81 2.21
C SER A 69 7.48 -8.01 2.56
N ALA A 70 7.37 -6.70 2.79
CA ALA A 70 8.48 -5.80 3.14
C ALA A 70 9.39 -6.33 4.28
N TYR A 71 8.82 -7.07 5.24
CA TYR A 71 9.56 -7.78 6.29
C TYR A 71 10.64 -8.71 5.72
N THR A 72 10.29 -9.55 4.74
CA THR A 72 11.19 -10.54 4.17
C THR A 72 12.31 -9.87 3.37
N TYR A 73 12.00 -8.75 2.72
CA TYR A 73 12.99 -7.96 2.01
C TYR A 73 13.96 -7.23 2.95
N ALA A 74 13.45 -6.64 4.03
CA ALA A 74 14.26 -5.98 5.05
C ALA A 74 15.13 -6.98 5.84
N ALA A 75 14.58 -8.15 6.18
CA ALA A 75 15.34 -9.22 6.83
C ALA A 75 16.46 -9.77 5.94
N ALA A 76 16.21 -9.90 4.64
CA ALA A 76 17.20 -10.41 3.69
C ALA A 76 18.35 -9.43 3.38
N THR A 77 18.11 -8.11 3.44
CA THR A 77 19.10 -7.09 3.09
C THR A 77 19.79 -6.46 4.30
N MET A 78 19.07 -6.26 5.41
CA MET A 78 19.53 -5.48 6.57
C MET A 78 19.65 -6.28 7.87
N GLY A 79 19.25 -7.55 7.87
CA GLY A 79 19.33 -8.43 9.02
C GLY A 79 18.08 -8.47 9.90
N GLU A 80 18.08 -9.39 10.85
CA GLU A 80 16.87 -9.84 11.56
C GLU A 80 16.29 -8.79 12.52
N PHE A 81 17.13 -7.96 13.14
CA PHE A 81 16.67 -6.90 14.05
C PHE A 81 15.87 -5.81 13.32
N LEU A 82 16.39 -5.33 12.17
CA LEU A 82 15.69 -4.35 11.34
C LEU A 82 14.46 -4.96 10.67
N GLY A 83 14.56 -6.23 10.25
CA GLY A 83 13.41 -7.01 9.81
C GLY A 83 12.30 -7.02 10.86
N TRP A 84 12.61 -7.34 12.12
CA TRP A 84 11.64 -7.39 13.21
C TRP A 84 10.94 -6.05 13.46
N ILE A 85 11.66 -4.93 13.45
CA ILE A 85 11.07 -3.59 13.59
C ILE A 85 10.09 -3.30 12.44
N VAL A 86 10.48 -3.60 11.19
CA VAL A 86 9.60 -3.44 10.02
C VAL A 86 8.38 -4.35 10.14
N GLY A 87 8.55 -5.58 10.64
CA GLY A 87 7.45 -6.50 10.89
C GLY A 87 6.44 -5.96 11.90
N MET A 88 6.91 -5.43 13.02
CA MET A 88 6.03 -4.80 14.02
C MET A 88 5.32 -3.57 13.47
N ASN A 89 6.00 -2.76 12.65
CA ASN A 89 5.39 -1.61 11.99
C ASN A 89 4.29 -2.04 10.99
N LEU A 90 4.54 -3.07 10.17
CA LEU A 90 3.53 -3.63 9.26
C LEU A 90 2.28 -4.12 10.00
N VAL A 91 2.44 -4.79 11.15
CA VAL A 91 1.30 -5.26 11.96
C VAL A 91 0.44 -4.08 12.42
N LEU A 92 1.07 -3.01 12.91
CA LEU A 92 0.37 -1.78 13.30
C LEU A 92 -0.31 -1.10 12.10
N GLU A 93 0.38 -1.04 10.97
CA GLU A 93 -0.14 -0.45 9.73
C GLU A 93 -1.39 -1.18 9.25
N TYR A 94 -1.38 -2.51 9.18
CA TYR A 94 -2.55 -3.29 8.78
C TYR A 94 -3.71 -3.17 9.79
N LEU A 95 -3.41 -3.11 11.09
CA LEU A 95 -4.43 -2.92 12.13
C LEU A 95 -5.12 -1.56 12.01
N VAL A 96 -4.34 -0.49 11.88
CA VAL A 96 -4.87 0.88 11.74
C VAL A 96 -5.53 1.05 10.37
N GLY A 97 -4.97 0.44 9.32
CA GLY A 97 -5.55 0.44 7.98
C GLY A 97 -6.93 -0.22 7.94
N ALA A 98 -7.06 -1.43 8.50
CA ALA A 98 -8.33 -2.15 8.56
C ALA A 98 -9.40 -1.39 9.37
N SER A 99 -9.02 -0.81 10.52
CA SER A 99 -9.94 0.01 11.32
C SER A 99 -10.35 1.30 10.61
N THR A 100 -9.42 1.96 9.90
CA THR A 100 -9.72 3.17 9.09
C THR A 100 -10.68 2.86 7.94
N ILE A 101 -10.47 1.73 7.25
CA ILE A 101 -11.37 1.25 6.20
C ILE A 101 -12.77 1.02 6.77
N ALA A 102 -12.89 0.28 7.88
CA ALA A 102 -14.17 -0.01 8.54
C ALA A 102 -14.91 1.28 8.95
N VAL A 103 -14.21 2.25 9.56
CA VAL A 103 -14.79 3.55 9.94
C VAL A 103 -15.23 4.36 8.73
N GLY A 104 -14.44 4.38 7.65
CA GLY A 104 -14.81 5.13 6.47
C GLY A 104 -16.06 4.59 5.79
N TRP A 105 -16.23 3.26 5.71
CA TRP A 105 -17.48 2.67 5.23
C TRP A 105 -18.66 2.92 6.17
N SER A 106 -18.44 2.89 7.49
CA SER A 106 -19.48 3.23 8.48
C SER A 106 -19.95 4.68 8.42
N LYS A 107 -19.21 5.60 7.80
CA LYS A 107 -19.62 6.99 7.58
C LYS A 107 -20.41 7.19 6.28
N VAL A 108 -20.41 6.19 5.40
CA VAL A 108 -21.13 6.21 4.11
C VAL A 108 -22.57 5.71 4.27
N TYR A 109 -22.86 4.96 5.34
CA TYR A 109 -24.21 4.59 5.79
C TYR A 109 -24.66 5.49 6.95
#